data_AF-A0AA88E6D2-F1
#
_entry.id   AF-A0AA88E6D2-F1
#
_cell.length_a   1.000
_cell.length_b   1.000
_cell.length_c   1.000
_cell.angle_alpha   90.00
_cell.angle_beta   90.00
_cell.angle_gamma   90.00
#
_symmetry.space_group_name_H-M   'P 1'
#
loop_
_entity.id
_entity.type
_entity.pdbx_description
1 polymer ?
#
loop_
_entity_poly.entity_id
_entity_poly.type
_entity_poly.pdbx_seq_one_letter_code
_entity_poly.pdbx_strand_id
1 'polypeptide(L)'
;MSSGSSSEEVSSVELLQARNFLWHLAEDHVKDMALKCAIDLGIPDIIHNHGGESIPLSKLIAALPIHPSKAHCVPRLMRILVHHGFFVTTKKHHHQEEEEEEEEEEEYSLNVVSRLLLDESPFIISMKPYVSVILSPKLIAVWGSMSAWFRNSDATLYGTVEGRDFYDMLEHN
;
A
#
# COMPACT_ATOMS: atom_id res chain seq x y z
N MET A 1 21.70 -35.20 -39.06
CA MET A 1 21.15 -36.10 -38.02
C MET A 1 21.08 -35.30 -36.74
N SER A 2 19.93 -35.35 -36.08
CA SER A 2 19.39 -34.36 -35.17
C SER A 2 20.21 -34.19 -33.88
N SER A 3 20.59 -32.95 -33.58
CA SER A 3 21.04 -32.53 -32.26
C SER A 3 19.80 -32.41 -31.38
N GLY A 4 19.52 -33.43 -30.57
CA GLY A 4 18.42 -33.41 -29.61
C GLY A 4 18.67 -32.34 -28.54
N SER A 5 17.98 -31.22 -28.66
CA SER A 5 17.75 -30.29 -27.56
C SER A 5 16.96 -31.05 -26.50
N SER A 6 17.61 -31.45 -25.41
CA SER A 6 16.94 -31.92 -24.21
C SER A 6 16.18 -30.75 -23.61
N SER A 7 14.93 -30.56 -24.02
CA SER A 7 13.99 -29.74 -23.27
C SER A 7 13.81 -30.40 -21.90
N GLU A 8 14.35 -29.79 -20.85
CA GLU A 8 13.99 -30.15 -19.48
C GLU A 8 12.47 -29.97 -19.36
N GLU A 9 11.77 -31.10 -19.22
CA GLU A 9 10.32 -31.11 -19.07
C GLU A 9 10.00 -30.67 -17.63
N VAL A 10 9.79 -29.36 -17.46
CA VAL A 10 9.45 -28.75 -16.17
C VAL A 10 8.16 -29.39 -15.63
N SER A 11 8.20 -29.89 -14.40
CA SER A 11 7.03 -30.53 -13.78
C SER A 11 5.89 -29.53 -13.58
N SER A 12 4.64 -29.98 -13.72
CA SER A 12 3.44 -29.17 -13.45
C SER A 12 3.45 -28.54 -12.05
N VAL A 13 4.07 -29.19 -11.07
CA VAL A 13 4.21 -28.68 -9.70
C VAL A 13 5.20 -27.52 -9.63
N GLU A 14 6.35 -27.65 -10.28
CA GLU A 14 7.39 -26.61 -10.34
C GLU A 14 6.86 -25.36 -11.06
N LEU A 15 6.12 -25.54 -12.15
CA LEU A 15 5.49 -24.44 -12.87
C LEU A 15 4.46 -23.70 -12.02
N LEU A 16 3.63 -24.43 -11.24
CA LEU A 16 2.65 -23.84 -10.34
C LEU A 16 3.33 -23.02 -9.23
N GLN A 17 4.41 -23.54 -8.66
CA GLN A 17 5.20 -22.84 -7.64
C GLN A 17 5.83 -21.56 -8.19
N ALA A 18 6.45 -21.62 -9.36
CA ALA A 18 7.03 -20.45 -10.01
C ALA A 18 5.96 -19.38 -10.31
N ARG A 19 4.77 -19.80 -10.75
CA ARG A 19 3.65 -18.88 -10.98
C ARG A 19 3.15 -18.23 -9.70
N ASN A 20 3.02 -18.99 -8.62
CA ASN A 20 2.61 -18.47 -7.32
C ASN A 20 3.64 -17.46 -6.77
N PHE A 21 4.93 -17.74 -6.94
CA PHE A 21 6.00 -16.81 -6.57
C PHE A 21 5.87 -15.46 -7.31
N LEU A 22 5.72 -15.48 -8.64
CA LEU A 22 5.54 -14.25 -9.42
C LEU A 22 4.24 -13.51 -9.07
N TRP A 23 3.19 -14.25 -8.73
CA TRP A 23 1.93 -13.67 -8.27
C TRP A 23 2.09 -12.93 -6.95
N HIS A 24 2.79 -13.51 -5.96
CA HIS A 24 3.05 -12.84 -4.69
C HIS A 24 3.88 -11.56 -4.87
N LEU A 25 4.86 -11.56 -5.77
CA LEU A 25 5.59 -10.33 -6.10
C LEU A 25 4.68 -9.21 -6.63
N ALA A 26 3.74 -9.56 -7.52
CA ALA A 26 2.77 -8.60 -8.05
C ALA A 26 1.77 -8.12 -6.98
N GLU A 27 1.33 -9.03 -6.12
CA GLU A 27 0.45 -8.74 -4.98
C GLU A 27 1.12 -7.80 -3.99
N ASP A 28 2.38 -8.06 -3.62
CA ASP A 28 3.17 -7.21 -2.73
C ASP A 28 3.28 -5.78 -3.27
N HIS A 29 3.47 -5.61 -4.58
CA HIS A 29 3.52 -4.28 -5.18
C HIS A 29 2.16 -3.54 -5.10
N VAL A 30 1.05 -4.24 -5.35
CA VAL A 30 -0.29 -3.64 -5.23
C VAL A 30 -0.58 -3.24 -3.79
N LYS A 31 -0.23 -4.09 -2.83
CA LYS A 31 -0.33 -3.85 -1.38
C LYS A 31 0.41 -2.58 -0.98
N ASP A 32 1.65 -2.41 -1.44
CA ASP A 32 2.48 -1.25 -1.14
C ASP A 32 1.87 0.04 -1.71
N MET A 33 1.41 0.03 -2.96
CA MET A 33 0.80 1.21 -3.59
C MET A 33 -0.56 1.56 -2.99
N ALA A 34 -1.34 0.56 -2.56
CA ALA A 34 -2.57 0.78 -1.81
C ALA A 34 -2.28 1.44 -0.46
N LEU A 35 -1.26 0.98 0.26
CA LEU A 35 -0.84 1.57 1.53
C LEU A 35 -0.39 3.02 1.35
N LYS A 36 0.43 3.29 0.33
CA LYS A 36 0.86 4.64 -0.01
C LYS A 36 -0.35 5.56 -0.24
N CYS A 37 -1.31 5.11 -1.04
CA CYS A 37 -2.54 5.85 -1.31
C CYS A 37 -3.31 6.16 -0.02
N ALA A 38 -3.43 5.20 0.89
CA ALA A 38 -4.11 5.40 2.17
C ALA A 38 -3.43 6.46 3.04
N ILE A 39 -2.09 6.46 3.08
CA ILE A 39 -1.28 7.45 3.80
C ILE A 39 -1.46 8.83 3.17
N ASP A 40 -1.31 8.94 1.85
CA ASP A 40 -1.43 10.22 1.12
C ASP A 40 -2.83 10.84 1.27
N LEU A 41 -3.87 10.01 1.32
CA LEU A 41 -5.26 10.45 1.53
C LEU A 41 -5.61 10.71 3.00
N GLY A 42 -4.70 10.44 3.94
CA GLY A 42 -4.93 10.65 5.38
C GLY A 42 -5.95 9.69 5.99
N ILE A 43 -6.16 8.51 5.40
CA ILE A 43 -7.15 7.52 5.90
C ILE A 43 -6.90 7.17 7.38
N PRO A 44 -5.66 6.86 7.84
CA PRO A 44 -5.42 6.54 9.24
C PRO A 44 -5.88 7.66 10.19
N ASP A 45 -5.53 8.91 9.86
CA ASP A 45 -5.83 10.08 10.67
C ASP A 45 -7.34 10.40 10.65
N ILE A 46 -8.02 10.23 9.50
CA ILE A 46 -9.48 10.40 9.40
C ILE A 46 -10.22 9.40 10.32
N ILE A 47 -9.83 8.12 10.29
CA ILE A 47 -10.44 7.09 11.15
C ILE A 47 -10.15 7.43 12.63
N HIS A 48 -8.93 7.85 12.96
CA HIS A 48 -8.55 8.22 14.32
C HIS A 48 -9.36 9.42 14.85
N ASN A 49 -9.46 10.48 14.05
CA ASN A 49 -10.09 11.74 14.43
C ASN A 49 -11.62 11.64 14.47
N HIS A 50 -12.21 10.58 13.92
CA HIS A 50 -13.63 10.28 14.09
C HIS A 50 -13.99 10.02 15.57
N GLY A 51 -13.04 9.56 16.39
CA GLY A 51 -13.19 9.41 17.84
C GLY A 51 -14.03 8.21 18.30
N GLY A 52 -14.66 7.46 17.38
CA GLY A 52 -15.37 6.22 17.65
C GLY A 52 -14.50 4.96 17.56
N GLU A 53 -15.06 3.79 17.90
CA GLU A 53 -14.37 2.49 17.74
C GLU A 53 -14.09 2.15 16.27
N SER A 54 -14.94 2.64 15.37
CA SER A 54 -14.92 2.43 13.93
C SER A 54 -15.63 3.59 13.23
N ILE A 55 -15.34 3.79 11.94
CA ILE A 55 -16.01 4.78 11.08
C ILE A 55 -16.84 4.07 10.00
N PRO A 56 -18.11 4.47 9.77
CA PRO A 56 -18.88 3.97 8.65
C PRO A 56 -18.29 4.38 7.29
N LEU A 57 -18.40 3.51 6.29
CA LEU A 57 -17.87 3.75 4.93
C LEU A 57 -18.33 5.09 4.33
N SER A 58 -19.60 5.44 4.47
CA SER A 58 -20.19 6.70 4.01
C SER A 58 -19.51 7.91 4.64
N LYS A 59 -19.26 7.87 5.96
CA LYS A 59 -18.58 8.93 6.70
C LYS A 59 -17.11 9.01 6.31
N LEU A 60 -16.44 7.88 6.09
CA LEU A 60 -15.07 7.85 5.59
C LEU A 60 -14.98 8.49 4.20
N ILE A 61 -15.85 8.09 3.26
CA ILE A 61 -15.89 8.67 1.90
C ILE A 61 -16.13 10.17 1.96
N ALA A 62 -17.06 10.64 2.80
CA ALA A 62 -17.39 12.06 2.93
C ALA A 62 -16.23 12.90 3.49
N ALA A 63 -15.36 12.31 4.31
CA ALA A 63 -14.20 12.98 4.90
C ALA A 63 -12.95 12.98 3.99
N LEU A 64 -12.91 12.11 2.98
CA LEU A 64 -11.73 11.96 2.11
C LEU A 64 -11.59 13.15 1.13
N PRO A 65 -10.36 13.66 0.90
CA PRO A 65 -10.10 14.73 -0.05
C PRO A 65 -10.06 14.21 -1.50
N ILE A 66 -11.15 13.59 -1.97
CA ILE A 66 -11.24 12.93 -3.28
C ILE A 66 -12.31 13.57 -4.17
N HIS A 67 -12.16 13.43 -5.48
CA HIS A 67 -13.19 13.84 -6.42
C HIS A 67 -14.42 12.92 -6.30
N PRO A 68 -15.67 13.43 -6.26
CA PRO A 68 -16.87 12.62 -6.07
C PRO A 68 -17.03 11.46 -7.07
N SER A 69 -16.59 11.64 -8.32
CA SER A 69 -16.62 10.57 -9.33
C SER A 69 -15.76 9.35 -9.00
N LYS A 70 -14.88 9.44 -7.99
CA LYS A 70 -14.00 8.36 -7.52
C LYS A 70 -14.43 7.76 -6.19
N ALA A 71 -15.49 8.28 -5.54
CA ALA A 71 -16.00 7.77 -4.26
C ALA A 71 -16.29 6.26 -4.31
N HIS A 72 -16.86 5.77 -5.41
CA HIS A 72 -17.16 4.35 -5.62
C HIS A 72 -15.91 3.44 -5.64
N CYS A 73 -14.70 3.99 -5.72
CA CYS A 73 -13.44 3.24 -5.68
C CYS A 73 -12.94 2.99 -4.24
N VAL A 74 -13.34 3.83 -3.27
CA VAL A 74 -12.88 3.75 -1.87
C VAL A 74 -13.17 2.39 -1.23
N PRO A 75 -14.35 1.76 -1.40
CA PRO A 75 -14.61 0.45 -0.79
C PRO A 75 -13.63 -0.63 -1.28
N ARG A 76 -13.21 -0.56 -2.55
CA ARG A 76 -12.23 -1.50 -3.10
C ARG A 76 -10.84 -1.27 -2.52
N LEU A 77 -10.43 -0.01 -2.38
CA LEU A 77 -9.17 0.34 -1.72
C LEU A 77 -9.14 -0.17 -0.27
N MET A 78 -10.19 0.10 0.50
CA MET A 78 -10.29 -0.34 1.89
C MET A 78 -10.28 -1.86 2.01
N ARG A 79 -10.97 -2.59 1.12
CA ARG A 79 -10.96 -4.05 1.11
C ARG A 79 -9.57 -4.64 0.87
N ILE A 80 -8.79 -4.06 -0.05
CA ILE A 80 -7.39 -4.46 -0.27
C ILE A 80 -6.59 -4.26 1.02
N LEU A 81 -6.70 -3.08 1.63
CA LEU A 81 -5.94 -2.75 2.83
C LEU A 81 -6.31 -3.63 4.04
N VAL A 82 -7.59 -3.96 4.19
CA VAL A 82 -8.07 -4.91 5.22
C VAL A 82 -7.55 -6.32 4.94
N HIS A 83 -7.59 -6.78 3.68
CA HIS A 83 -7.10 -8.10 3.30
C HIS A 83 -5.62 -8.30 3.64
N HIS A 84 -4.79 -7.27 3.45
CA HIS A 84 -3.38 -7.29 3.84
C HIS A 84 -3.13 -6.90 5.31
N GLY A 85 -4.18 -6.71 6.11
CA GLY A 85 -4.07 -6.53 7.56
C GLY A 85 -3.69 -5.13 8.03
N PHE A 86 -3.82 -4.09 7.20
CA PHE A 86 -3.58 -2.71 7.64
C PHE A 86 -4.73 -2.14 8.47
N PHE A 87 -5.97 -2.55 8.16
CA PHE A 87 -7.17 -2.10 8.88
C PHE A 87 -8.05 -3.30 9.24
N VAL A 88 -9.02 -3.06 10.09
CA VAL A 88 -10.06 -4.02 10.46
C VAL A 88 -11.40 -3.52 9.92
N THR A 89 -12.25 -4.44 9.46
CA THR A 89 -13.62 -4.12 9.07
C THR A 89 -14.61 -4.94 9.88
N THR A 90 -15.74 -4.34 10.21
CA THR A 90 -16.90 -4.98 10.83
C THR A 90 -18.14 -4.57 10.08
N LYS A 91 -19.10 -5.49 9.94
CA LYS A 91 -20.44 -5.14 9.50
C LYS A 91 -21.31 -4.96 10.74
N LYS A 92 -21.96 -3.80 10.88
CA LYS A 92 -22.92 -3.58 11.96
C LYS A 92 -24.33 -3.56 11.38
N HIS A 93 -25.26 -4.20 12.08
CA HIS A 93 -26.68 -3.96 11.89
C HIS A 93 -27.03 -2.66 12.62
N HIS A 94 -27.49 -1.65 11.90
CA HIS A 94 -28.11 -0.49 12.54
C HIS A 94 -29.51 -0.92 13.01
N HIS A 95 -29.62 -1.26 14.30
CA HIS A 95 -30.92 -1.36 14.96
C HIS A 95 -31.40 0.05 15.31
N GLN A 96 -31.97 0.77 14.35
CA GLN A 96 -32.87 1.86 14.66
C GLN A 96 -34.28 1.43 14.32
N GLU A 97 -35.14 1.46 15.35
CA GLU A 97 -36.57 1.25 15.27
C GLU A 97 -37.20 2.40 14.48
N GLU A 98 -37.09 2.40 13.15
CA GLU A 98 -37.94 3.14 12.23
C GLU A 98 -37.68 2.62 10.80
N GLU A 99 -38.76 2.51 10.04
CA GLU A 99 -38.95 1.61 8.90
C GLU A 99 -38.20 2.01 7.64
N GLU A 100 -36.90 1.75 7.54
CA GLU A 100 -36.21 1.55 6.24
C GLU A 100 -35.22 0.39 6.39
N GLU A 101 -35.20 -0.55 5.44
CA GLU A 101 -34.18 -1.60 5.37
C GLU A 101 -32.81 -0.95 5.07
N GLU A 102 -32.17 -0.33 6.07
CA GLU A 102 -30.80 0.15 5.94
C GLU A 102 -29.89 -1.07 5.73
N GLU A 103 -29.31 -1.16 4.53
CA GLU A 103 -28.33 -2.18 4.18
C GLU A 103 -27.17 -2.18 5.21
N GLU A 104 -26.66 -3.38 5.54
CA GLU A 104 -25.46 -3.53 6.39
C GLU A 104 -24.31 -2.66 5.86
N GLU A 105 -24.00 -1.56 6.54
CA GLU A 105 -22.87 -0.70 6.17
C GLU A 105 -21.56 -1.29 6.72
N GLU A 106 -20.53 -1.33 5.86
CA GLU A 106 -19.17 -1.67 6.29
C GLU A 106 -18.60 -0.54 7.15
N GLU A 107 -18.09 -0.88 8.33
CA GLU A 107 -17.33 0.04 9.17
C GLU A 107 -15.86 -0.36 9.21
N TYR A 108 -14.97 0.61 9.39
CA TYR A 108 -13.52 0.40 9.43
C TYR A 108 -12.91 0.95 10.72
N SER A 109 -11.91 0.24 11.25
CA SER A 109 -11.18 0.65 12.44
C SER A 109 -9.67 0.45 12.28
N LEU A 110 -8.91 1.17 13.12
CA LEU A 110 -7.46 1.04 13.19
C LEU A 110 -7.05 -0.20 13.98
N ASN A 111 -5.99 -0.87 13.51
CA ASN A 111 -5.26 -1.86 14.29
C ASN A 111 -3.89 -1.32 14.70
N VAL A 112 -3.04 -2.17 15.27
CA VAL A 112 -1.69 -1.73 15.73
C VAL A 112 -0.85 -1.21 14.57
N VAL A 113 -0.96 -1.82 13.38
CA VAL A 113 -0.18 -1.43 12.20
C VAL A 113 -0.62 -0.06 11.69
N SER A 114 -1.92 0.15 11.47
CA SER A 114 -2.40 1.46 10.99
C SER A 114 -2.25 2.58 12.01
N ARG A 115 -2.24 2.29 13.32
CA ARG A 115 -1.91 3.29 14.35
C ARG A 115 -0.46 3.78 14.30
N LEU A 116 0.48 2.99 13.78
CA LEU A 116 1.87 3.44 13.56
C LEU A 116 2.01 4.42 12.39
N LEU A 117 0.93 4.63 11.61
CA LEU A 117 0.89 5.49 10.44
C LEU A 117 0.19 6.83 10.70
N LEU A 118 -0.16 7.13 11.95
CA LEU A 118 -0.74 8.41 12.36
C LEU A 118 0.32 9.52 12.35
N ASP A 119 -0.12 10.75 12.06
CA ASP A 119 0.73 11.95 12.18
C ASP A 119 1.16 12.17 13.63
N GLU A 120 0.20 12.13 14.54
CA GLU A 120 0.42 12.16 15.99
C GLU A 120 0.29 10.75 16.55
N SER A 121 1.25 9.89 16.21
CA SER A 121 1.27 8.51 16.71
C SER A 121 1.36 8.48 18.25
N PRO A 122 0.51 7.69 18.93
CA PRO A 122 0.59 7.50 20.38
C PRO A 122 1.81 6.64 20.78
N PHE A 123 2.54 6.09 19.81
CA PHE A 123 3.74 5.29 20.03
C PHE A 123 5.00 6.16 19.95
N ILE A 124 6.04 5.75 20.70
CA ILE A 124 7.34 6.44 20.76
C ILE A 124 7.98 6.61 19.36
N ILE A 125 7.67 5.73 18.41
CA ILE A 125 8.21 5.77 17.05
C ILE A 125 7.06 5.62 16.05
N SER A 126 6.68 6.72 15.38
CA SER A 126 5.82 6.68 14.20
C SER A 126 6.59 6.05 13.02
N MET A 127 5.93 5.16 12.28
CA MET A 127 6.47 4.56 11.06
C MET A 127 6.03 5.31 9.80
N LYS A 128 5.12 6.27 9.91
CA LYS A 128 4.63 7.08 8.77
C LYS A 128 5.78 7.71 7.96
N PRO A 129 6.79 8.36 8.58
CA PRO A 129 7.88 8.99 7.81
C PRO A 129 8.71 7.95 7.04
N TYR A 130 9.05 6.83 7.69
CA TYR A 130 9.82 5.76 7.06
C TYR A 130 9.09 5.17 5.86
N VAL A 131 7.82 4.79 6.02
CA VAL A 131 7.00 4.22 4.94
C VAL A 131 6.84 5.22 3.79
N SER A 132 6.62 6.50 4.11
CA SER A 132 6.49 7.56 3.10
C SER A 132 7.75 7.74 2.27
N VAL A 133 8.94 7.62 2.86
CA VAL A 133 10.21 7.66 2.14
C VAL A 133 10.38 6.44 1.24
N ILE A 134 10.18 5.23 1.77
CA ILE A 134 10.30 3.97 1.03
C ILE A 134 9.39 3.94 -0.20
N LEU A 135 8.16 4.43 -0.04
CA LEU A 135 7.15 4.45 -1.10
C LEU A 135 7.15 5.77 -1.90
N SER A 136 8.14 6.63 -1.72
CA SER A 136 8.21 7.89 -2.47
C SER A 136 8.50 7.62 -3.97
N PRO A 137 7.94 8.40 -4.89
CA PRO A 137 8.21 8.25 -6.32
C PRO A 137 9.71 8.29 -6.65
N LYS A 138 10.47 9.10 -5.89
CA LYS A 138 11.91 9.24 -6.04
C LYS A 138 12.64 7.93 -5.74
N LEU A 139 12.37 7.33 -4.58
CA LEU A 139 13.06 6.11 -4.20
C LEU A 139 12.62 4.91 -5.06
N ILE A 140 11.35 4.86 -5.46
CA ILE A 140 10.87 3.87 -6.45
C ILE A 140 11.62 4.00 -7.78
N ALA A 141 11.84 5.22 -8.28
CA ALA A 141 12.60 5.46 -9.51
C ALA A 141 14.08 5.05 -9.39
N VAL A 142 14.69 5.28 -8.22
CA VAL A 142 16.05 4.82 -7.88
C VAL A 142 16.14 3.30 -8.01
N TRP A 143 15.25 2.55 -7.35
CA TRP A 143 15.22 1.08 -7.47
C TRP A 143 14.92 0.61 -8.89
N GLY A 144 14.03 1.30 -9.61
CA GLY A 144 13.73 1.01 -11.02
C GLY A 144 14.94 1.20 -11.97
N SER A 145 15.94 1.97 -11.56
CA SER A 145 17.12 2.30 -12.36
C SER A 145 18.29 1.33 -12.14
N MET A 146 18.11 0.26 -11.37
CA MET A 146 19.16 -0.74 -11.10
C MET A 146 19.79 -1.30 -12.37
N SER A 147 18.98 -1.57 -13.40
CA SER A 147 19.49 -2.09 -14.67
C SER A 147 20.37 -1.08 -15.42
N ALA A 148 20.09 0.21 -15.30
CA ALA A 148 20.91 1.27 -15.88
C ALA A 148 22.21 1.45 -15.09
N TRP A 149 22.13 1.39 -13.75
CA TRP A 149 23.29 1.45 -12.86
C TRP A 149 24.26 0.29 -13.12
N PHE A 150 23.78 -0.96 -13.24
CA PHE A 150 24.64 -2.10 -13.61
C PHE A 150 25.33 -1.96 -14.97
N ARG A 151 24.88 -1.04 -15.84
CA ARG A 151 25.44 -0.81 -17.18
C ARG A 151 26.39 0.39 -17.22
N ASN A 152 26.53 1.15 -16.14
CA ASN A 152 27.41 2.31 -16.07
C ASN A 152 28.52 2.12 -15.02
N SER A 153 29.34 3.14 -14.83
CA SER A 153 30.47 3.14 -13.89
C SER A 153 30.18 3.91 -12.61
N ASP A 154 28.92 4.27 -12.34
CA ASP A 154 28.57 5.09 -11.18
C ASP A 154 28.71 4.28 -9.88
N ALA A 155 29.23 4.92 -8.85
CA ALA A 155 29.49 4.27 -7.57
C ALA A 155 28.21 3.86 -6.84
N THR A 156 27.14 4.64 -6.97
CA THR A 156 25.86 4.42 -6.26
C THR A 156 24.67 4.48 -7.22
N LEU A 157 23.64 3.71 -6.89
CA LEU A 157 22.35 3.70 -7.60
C LEU A 157 21.71 5.10 -7.63
N TYR A 158 21.91 5.86 -6.56
CA TYR A 158 21.43 7.22 -6.43
C TYR A 158 22.15 8.18 -7.39
N GLY A 159 23.48 8.04 -7.50
CA GLY A 159 24.30 8.77 -8.47
C GLY A 159 23.85 8.57 -9.92
N THR A 160 23.41 7.37 -10.29
CA THR A 160 22.88 7.10 -11.64
C THR A 160 21.59 7.86 -11.96
N VAL A 161 20.72 8.09 -10.98
CA VAL A 161 19.44 8.78 -11.22
C VAL A 161 19.58 10.29 -11.08
N GLU A 162 20.34 10.75 -10.08
CA GLU A 162 20.35 12.16 -9.66
C GLU A 162 21.66 12.87 -10.00
N GLY A 163 22.67 12.15 -10.50
CA GLY A 163 24.00 12.69 -10.83
C GLY A 163 24.85 13.10 -9.63
N ARG A 164 24.37 12.84 -8.40
CA ARG A 164 25.07 13.09 -7.12
C ARG A 164 24.73 11.98 -6.12
N ASP A 165 25.59 11.78 -5.12
CA ASP A 165 25.34 10.73 -4.14
C ASP A 165 24.23 11.11 -3.15
N PHE A 166 23.63 10.10 -2.51
CA PHE A 166 22.57 10.27 -1.53
C PHE A 166 23.02 11.13 -0.33
N TYR A 167 24.25 10.92 0.15
CA TYR A 167 24.81 11.67 1.28
C TYR A 167 25.06 13.14 0.93
N ASP A 168 25.52 13.44 -0.29
CA ASP A 168 25.70 14.82 -0.76
C ASP A 168 24.40 15.63 -0.74
N MET A 169 23.26 14.98 -0.97
CA MET A 169 21.94 15.62 -0.94
C MET A 169 21.50 15.96 0.50
N LEU A 170 21.85 15.11 1.47
CA LEU A 170 21.50 15.33 2.88
C LEU A 170 22.33 16.44 3.52
N GLU A 171 23.54 16.69 3.03
CA GLU A 171 24.42 17.75 3.53
C GLU A 171 24.06 19.16 3.00
N HIS A 172 23.16 19.27 2.02
CA HIS A 172 22.80 20.54 1.35
C HIS A 172 21.33 20.96 1.51
N ASN A 173 20.61 20.40 2.48
CA ASN A 173 19.28 20.83 2.93
C ASN A 173 19.34 21.38 4.36
#